data_AF-A0AB35S2H2-F1
#
_entry.id   AF-A0AB35S2H2-F1
#
_cell.length_a   1.000
_cell.length_b   1.000
_cell.length_c   1.000
_cell.angle_alpha   90.00
_cell.angle_beta   90.00
_cell.angle_gamma   90.00
#
_symmetry.space_group_name_H-M   'P 1'
#
loop_
_entity.id
_entity.type
_entity.pdbx_description
1 polymer ?
#
loop_
_entity_poly.entity_id
_entity_poly.type
_entity_poly.pdbx_seq_one_letter_code
_entity_poly.pdbx_strand_id
1 'polypeptide(L)'
;MDNIEIIISIFSLLVSICAVIYANSASKTANKVANGEIELNIFSIIRETEIRVMDLTIELSKFEDYESLSQTKKKECDAITKAFEQAIESNLNAYEEACAKYLDGKIDIDRFSRMYNTPIRNLVENDEYQDYFKPIISSYKCILKVYEKWNNLEK
;
A
#
# COMPACT_ATOMS: atom_id res chain seq x y z
N MET A 1 23.09 -22.70 -54.20
CA MET A 1 23.17 -21.81 -53.01
C MET A 1 21.86 -21.83 -52.25
N ASP A 2 20.73 -21.90 -52.96
CA ASP A 2 19.35 -21.89 -52.44
C ASP A 2 19.05 -22.93 -51.34
N ASN A 3 19.51 -24.18 -51.47
CA ASN A 3 19.25 -25.22 -50.46
C ASN A 3 19.91 -24.92 -49.09
N ILE A 4 21.05 -24.23 -49.09
CA ILE A 4 21.76 -23.86 -47.85
C ILE A 4 21.01 -22.72 -47.15
N GLU A 5 20.50 -21.76 -47.93
CA GLU A 5 19.71 -20.63 -47.41
C GLU A 5 18.38 -21.10 -46.79
N ILE A 6 17.71 -22.08 -47.41
CA ILE A 6 16.51 -22.70 -46.85
C ILE A 6 16.81 -23.40 -45.51
N ILE A 7 17.92 -24.14 -45.42
CA ILE A 7 18.31 -24.81 -44.17
C ILE A 7 18.62 -23.79 -43.06
N ILE A 8 19.36 -22.72 -43.39
CA ILE A 8 19.68 -21.65 -42.42
C ILE A 8 18.39 -20.98 -41.94
N SER A 9 17.47 -20.64 -42.83
CA SER A 9 16.20 -19.98 -42.45
C SER A 9 15.31 -20.87 -41.57
N ILE A 10 15.22 -22.17 -41.85
CA ILE A 10 14.51 -23.13 -40.98
C ILE A 10 15.17 -23.20 -39.61
N PHE A 11 16.50 -23.27 -39.56
CA PHE A 11 17.24 -23.31 -38.29
C PHE A 11 17.07 -22.01 -37.49
N SER A 12 17.15 -20.84 -38.14
CA SER A 12 16.90 -19.54 -37.53
C SER A 12 15.48 -19.41 -36.99
N LEU A 13 14.48 -19.96 -37.69
CA LEU A 13 13.09 -19.99 -37.21
C LEU A 13 12.95 -20.83 -35.95
N LEU A 14 13.57 -22.02 -35.90
CA LEU A 14 13.55 -22.90 -34.72
C LEU A 14 14.23 -22.23 -33.52
N VAL A 15 15.39 -21.60 -33.72
CA VAL A 15 16.08 -20.84 -32.66
C VAL A 15 15.20 -19.70 -32.17
N SER A 16 14.53 -18.97 -33.07
CA SER A 16 13.64 -17.86 -32.71
C SER A 16 12.43 -18.33 -31.90
N ILE A 17 11.82 -19.45 -32.26
CA ILE A 17 10.71 -20.05 -31.51
C ILE A 17 11.17 -20.43 -30.09
N CYS A 18 12.31 -21.10 -29.96
CA CYS A 18 12.90 -21.45 -28.67
C CYS A 18 13.20 -20.20 -27.81
N ALA A 19 13.74 -19.14 -28.43
CA ALA A 19 14.02 -17.88 -27.76
C ALA A 19 12.74 -17.21 -27.24
N VAL A 20 11.65 -17.19 -28.03
CA VAL A 20 10.36 -16.63 -27.61
C VAL A 20 9.75 -17.42 -26.45
N ILE A 21 9.83 -18.75 -26.47
CA ILE A 21 9.33 -19.60 -25.37
C ILE A 21 10.10 -19.31 -24.08
N TYR A 22 11.44 -19.26 -24.17
CA TYR A 22 12.29 -18.97 -23.02
C TYR A 22 12.04 -17.54 -22.49
N ALA A 23 11.93 -16.55 -23.38
CA ALA A 23 11.64 -15.16 -23.02
C ALA A 23 10.28 -15.03 -22.33
N ASN A 24 9.24 -15.73 -22.81
CA ASN A 24 7.92 -15.75 -22.17
C ASN A 24 7.97 -16.38 -20.77
N SER A 25 8.71 -17.48 -20.60
CA SER A 25 8.89 -18.10 -19.28
C SER A 25 9.66 -17.18 -18.33
N ALA A 26 10.75 -16.58 -18.79
CA ALA A 26 11.54 -15.63 -18.02
C ALA A 26 10.71 -14.39 -17.64
N SER A 27 9.91 -13.86 -18.56
CA SER A 27 8.99 -12.73 -18.32
C SER A 27 7.94 -13.06 -17.26
N LYS A 28 7.34 -14.25 -17.30
CA LYS A 28 6.41 -14.70 -16.25
C LYS A 28 7.05 -14.76 -14.88
N THR A 29 8.28 -15.27 -14.78
CA THR A 29 9.03 -15.31 -13.53
C THR A 29 9.39 -13.91 -13.05
N ALA A 30 9.85 -13.03 -13.94
CA ALA A 30 10.16 -11.64 -13.63
C ALA A 30 8.92 -10.89 -13.10
N ASN A 31 7.75 -11.07 -13.72
CA ASN A 31 6.50 -10.46 -13.25
C ASN A 31 6.12 -10.95 -11.85
N LYS A 32 6.33 -12.23 -11.52
CA LYS A 32 6.09 -12.75 -10.17
C LYS A 32 7.00 -12.12 -9.13
N VAL A 33 8.28 -11.95 -9.46
CA VAL A 33 9.25 -11.29 -8.57
C VAL A 33 8.86 -9.82 -8.36
N ALA A 34 8.55 -9.10 -9.44
CA ALA A 34 8.09 -7.71 -9.37
C ALA A 34 6.83 -7.56 -8.49
N ASN A 35 5.86 -8.48 -8.61
CA ASN A 35 4.68 -8.46 -7.73
C ASN A 35 5.06 -8.67 -6.26
N GLY A 36 5.98 -9.59 -5.97
CA GLY A 36 6.49 -9.80 -4.61
C GLY A 36 7.20 -8.57 -4.04
N GLU A 37 7.96 -7.85 -4.86
CA GLU A 37 8.60 -6.58 -4.47
C GLU A 37 7.58 -5.49 -4.16
N ILE A 38 6.51 -5.38 -4.97
CA ILE A 38 5.41 -4.44 -4.72
C ILE A 38 4.74 -4.75 -3.37
N GLU A 39 4.46 -6.02 -3.08
CA GLU A 39 3.85 -6.43 -1.81
C GLU A 39 4.74 -6.13 -0.60
N LEU A 40 6.04 -6.42 -0.70
CA LEU A 40 6.99 -6.09 0.35
C LEU A 40 7.13 -4.57 0.55
N ASN A 41 7.10 -3.80 -0.53
CA ASN A 41 7.14 -2.35 -0.47
C ASN A 41 5.90 -1.76 0.23
N ILE A 42 4.69 -2.22 -0.13
CA ILE A 42 3.44 -1.82 0.55
C ILE A 42 3.52 -2.15 2.04
N PHE A 43 3.95 -3.37 2.37
CA PHE A 43 4.10 -3.80 3.75
C PHE A 43 5.08 -2.90 4.52
N SER A 44 6.24 -2.59 3.93
CA SER A 44 7.25 -1.73 4.55
C SER A 44 6.71 -0.32 4.80
N ILE A 45 6.10 0.30 3.78
CA ILE A 45 5.58 1.67 3.87
C ILE A 45 4.49 1.76 4.95
N ILE A 46 3.50 0.87 4.93
CA ILE A 46 2.45 0.86 5.95
C ILE A 46 3.06 0.66 7.34
N ARG A 47 4.01 -0.27 7.48
CA ARG A 47 4.63 -0.54 8.78
C ARG A 47 5.42 0.66 9.28
N GLU A 48 6.15 1.35 8.41
CA GLU A 48 6.90 2.55 8.73
C GLU A 48 6.00 3.70 9.16
N THR A 49 4.86 3.91 8.49
CA THR A 49 3.90 4.94 8.87
C THR A 49 3.19 4.62 10.18
N GLU A 50 2.83 3.36 10.43
CA GLU A 50 2.27 2.91 11.71
C GLU A 50 3.23 3.13 12.87
N ILE A 51 4.50 2.77 12.71
CA ILE A 51 5.53 2.99 13.72
C ILE A 51 5.68 4.49 14.00
N ARG A 52 5.68 5.32 12.96
CA ARG A 52 5.78 6.78 13.13
C ARG A 52 4.60 7.36 13.90
N VAL A 53 3.37 6.93 13.61
CA VAL A 53 2.17 7.34 14.35
C VAL A 53 2.33 6.93 15.83
N MET A 54 2.72 5.67 16.08
CA MET A 54 2.92 5.15 17.43
C MET A 54 4.00 5.91 18.21
N ASP A 55 5.16 6.19 17.61
CA ASP A 55 6.26 6.91 18.25
C ASP A 55 5.84 8.32 18.66
N LEU A 56 5.10 9.02 17.79
CA LEU A 56 4.59 10.36 18.06
C LEU A 56 3.45 10.35 19.09
N THR A 57 2.59 9.33 19.11
CA THR A 57 1.60 9.14 20.18
C THR A 57 2.28 8.98 21.54
N ILE A 58 3.33 8.15 21.62
CA ILE A 58 4.12 7.97 22.84
C ILE A 58 4.78 9.30 23.23
N GLU A 59 5.28 10.07 22.27
CA GLU A 59 5.87 11.38 22.55
C GLU A 59 4.84 12.39 23.09
N LEU A 60 3.66 12.45 22.48
CA LEU A 60 2.55 13.30 22.95
C LEU A 60 2.08 12.91 24.35
N SER A 61 2.05 11.62 24.68
CA SER A 61 1.66 11.15 26.02
C SER A 61 2.58 11.63 27.15
N LYS A 62 3.77 12.15 26.84
CA LYS A 62 4.71 12.72 27.83
C LYS A 62 4.31 14.13 28.25
N PHE A 63 3.42 14.78 27.51
CA PHE A 63 2.86 16.07 27.86
C PHE A 63 1.61 15.81 28.69
N GLU A 64 1.61 16.27 29.94
CA GLU A 64 0.46 16.18 30.83
C GLU A 64 -0.59 17.25 30.46
N ASP A 65 -1.06 18.03 31.43
CA ASP A 65 -1.96 19.15 31.19
C ASP A 65 -1.24 20.24 30.39
N TYR A 66 -1.67 20.41 29.14
CA TYR A 66 -1.14 21.41 28.22
C TYR A 66 -1.07 22.79 28.87
N GLU A 67 -2.08 23.18 29.66
CA GLU A 67 -2.14 24.52 30.23
C GLU A 67 -1.07 24.76 31.31
N SER A 68 -0.67 23.71 32.01
CA SER A 68 0.36 23.73 33.05
C SER A 68 1.79 23.81 32.49
N LEU A 69 1.97 23.59 31.19
CA LEU A 69 3.29 23.55 30.56
C LEU A 69 3.96 24.94 30.49
N SER A 70 5.29 24.95 30.60
CA SER A 70 6.08 26.14 30.30
C SER A 70 5.93 26.55 28.83
N GLN A 71 6.16 27.83 28.50
CA GLN A 71 6.02 28.32 27.12
C GLN A 71 6.88 27.54 26.10
N THR A 72 8.07 27.10 26.52
CA THR A 72 8.95 26.27 25.67
C THR A 72 8.35 24.88 25.44
N LYS A 73 7.82 24.26 26.50
CA LYS A 73 7.15 22.95 26.43
C LYS A 73 5.86 23.00 25.61
N LYS A 74 5.09 24.09 25.70
CA LYS A 74 3.90 24.31 24.84
C LYS A 74 4.28 24.30 23.35
N LYS A 75 5.32 25.05 22.98
CA LYS A 75 5.83 25.06 21.59
C LYS A 75 6.33 23.69 21.11
N GLU A 76 6.98 22.93 21.99
CA GLU A 76 7.42 21.55 21.71
C GLU A 76 6.20 20.65 21.47
N CYS A 77 5.21 20.69 22.36
CA CYS A 77 3.97 19.95 22.23
C CYS A 77 3.25 20.29 20.92
N ASP A 78 3.09 21.57 20.58
CA ASP A 78 2.42 22.02 19.35
C ASP A 78 3.14 21.49 18.09
N ALA A 79 4.47 21.46 18.10
CA ALA A 79 5.25 20.96 16.99
C ALA A 79 5.06 19.44 16.80
N ILE A 80 5.05 18.70 17.91
CA ILE A 80 4.83 17.24 17.90
C ILE A 80 3.39 16.92 17.47
N THR A 81 2.39 17.68 17.93
CA THR A 81 0.99 17.52 17.50
C THR A 81 0.85 17.67 15.98
N LYS A 82 1.49 18.69 15.39
CA LYS A 82 1.49 18.86 13.92
C LYS A 82 2.18 17.72 13.19
N ALA A 83 3.30 17.23 13.73
CA ALA A 83 3.99 16.07 13.18
C ALA A 83 3.12 14.80 13.28
N PHE A 84 2.37 14.65 14.36
CA PHE A 84 1.45 13.54 14.58
C PHE A 84 0.28 13.55 13.59
N GLU A 85 -0.35 14.71 13.38
CA GLU A 85 -1.39 14.91 12.36
C GLU A 85 -0.87 14.54 10.97
N GLN A 86 0.34 15.02 10.61
CA GLN A 86 0.98 14.67 9.34
C GLN A 86 1.30 13.17 9.24
N ALA A 87 1.68 12.52 10.35
CA ALA A 87 1.95 11.09 10.37
C ALA A 87 0.67 10.27 10.16
N ILE A 88 -0.47 10.69 10.74
CA ILE A 88 -1.78 10.10 10.46
C ILE A 88 -2.11 10.22 8.98
N GLU A 89 -2.02 11.42 8.40
CA GLU A 89 -2.29 11.62 6.98
C GLU A 89 -1.40 10.75 6.09
N SER A 90 -0.11 10.67 6.41
CA SER A 90 0.85 9.81 5.70
C SER A 90 0.47 8.33 5.81
N ASN A 91 -0.01 7.88 6.98
CA ASN A 91 -0.47 6.52 7.18
C ASN A 91 -1.72 6.22 6.36
N LEU A 92 -2.71 7.12 6.38
CA LEU A 92 -3.93 6.99 5.59
C LEU A 92 -3.61 6.98 4.08
N ASN A 93 -2.66 7.79 3.62
CA ASN A 93 -2.20 7.78 2.23
C ASN A 93 -1.53 6.45 1.84
N ALA A 94 -0.75 5.85 2.74
CA ALA A 94 -0.15 4.54 2.51
C ALA A 94 -1.22 3.44 2.36
N TYR A 95 -2.23 3.46 3.23
CA TYR A 95 -3.38 2.56 3.13
C TYR A 95 -4.21 2.80 1.86
N GLU A 96 -4.42 4.05 1.45
CA GLU A 96 -5.15 4.41 0.23
C GLU A 96 -4.44 3.88 -1.03
N GLU A 97 -3.12 4.09 -1.13
CA GLU A 97 -2.31 3.58 -2.24
C GLU A 97 -2.33 2.05 -2.28
N ALA A 98 -2.23 1.39 -1.12
CA ALA A 98 -2.31 -0.06 -1.02
C ALA A 98 -3.69 -0.58 -1.47
N CYS A 99 -4.78 0.08 -1.03
CA CYS A 99 -6.13 -0.24 -1.44
C CYS A 99 -6.35 -0.01 -2.94
N ALA A 100 -5.76 1.04 -3.53
CA ALA A 100 -5.82 1.28 -4.97
C ALA A 100 -5.15 0.13 -5.75
N LYS A 101 -3.95 -0.30 -5.34
CA LYS A 101 -3.26 -1.44 -5.96
C LYS A 101 -4.02 -2.75 -5.80
N TYR A 102 -4.69 -2.96 -4.67
CA TYR A 102 -5.61 -4.09 -4.45
C TYR A 102 -6.78 -4.07 -5.43
N LEU A 103 -7.47 -2.92 -5.55
CA LEU A 103 -8.61 -2.77 -6.46
C LEU A 103 -8.22 -2.96 -7.92
N ASP A 104 -7.00 -2.56 -8.29
CA ASP A 104 -6.42 -2.74 -9.62
C ASP A 104 -5.93 -4.17 -9.91
N GLY A 105 -5.94 -5.08 -8.93
CA GLY A 105 -5.43 -6.45 -9.11
C GLY A 105 -3.91 -6.54 -9.28
N LYS A 106 -3.16 -5.53 -8.82
CA LYS A 106 -1.69 -5.46 -8.94
C LYS A 106 -0.94 -6.22 -7.84
N ILE A 107 -1.67 -6.77 -6.86
CA ILE A 107 -1.15 -7.54 -5.73
C ILE A 107 -2.00 -8.79 -5.50
N ASP A 108 -1.50 -9.75 -4.73
CA ASP A 108 -2.28 -10.93 -4.33
C ASP A 108 -3.50 -10.53 -3.48
N ILE A 109 -4.68 -10.66 -4.08
CA ILE A 109 -5.98 -10.28 -3.49
C ILE A 109 -6.28 -11.07 -2.21
N ASP A 110 -6.01 -12.37 -2.20
CA ASP A 110 -6.35 -13.23 -1.08
C ASP A 110 -5.43 -12.96 0.10
N ARG A 111 -4.13 -12.81 -0.16
CA ARG A 111 -3.13 -12.46 0.85
C ARG A 111 -3.40 -11.08 1.43
N PHE A 112 -3.65 -10.08 0.59
CA PHE A 112 -3.93 -8.72 1.04
C PHE A 112 -5.18 -8.68 1.93
N SER A 113 -6.27 -9.35 1.50
CA SER A 113 -7.52 -9.40 2.28
C SER A 113 -7.31 -10.05 3.65
N ARG A 114 -6.56 -11.17 3.74
CA ARG A 114 -6.25 -11.80 5.04
C ARG A 114 -5.45 -10.89 5.97
N MET A 115 -4.53 -10.11 5.42
CA MET A 115 -3.61 -9.29 6.21
C MET A 115 -4.24 -7.97 6.65
N TYR A 116 -5.04 -7.35 5.79
CA TYR A 116 -5.51 -5.98 5.99
C TYR A 116 -7.01 -5.82 6.23
N ASN A 117 -7.81 -6.91 6.25
CA ASN A 117 -9.24 -6.81 6.56
C ASN A 117 -9.50 -6.12 7.90
N THR A 118 -8.87 -6.59 8.98
CA THR A 118 -9.03 -6.02 10.31
C THR A 118 -8.42 -4.62 10.43
N PRO A 119 -7.16 -4.37 9.99
CA PRO A 119 -6.61 -3.02 10.00
C PRO A 119 -7.47 -1.98 9.28
N ILE A 120 -7.97 -2.29 8.07
CA ILE A 120 -8.83 -1.36 7.31
C ILE A 120 -10.17 -1.14 8.01
N ARG A 121 -10.79 -2.20 8.56
CA ARG A 121 -12.01 -2.05 9.39
C ARG A 121 -11.76 -1.10 10.56
N ASN A 122 -10.69 -1.34 11.31
CA ASN A 122 -10.34 -0.52 12.47
C ASN A 122 -10.03 0.93 12.08
N LEU A 123 -9.42 1.19 10.91
CA LEU A 123 -9.19 2.55 10.42
C LEU A 123 -10.50 3.29 10.15
N VAL A 124 -11.45 2.65 9.47
CA VAL A 124 -12.71 3.29 9.06
C VAL A 124 -13.69 3.43 10.22
N GLU A 125 -13.72 2.46 11.14
CA GLU A 125 -14.64 2.44 12.28
C GLU A 125 -14.11 3.19 13.51
N ASN A 126 -12.85 3.65 13.51
CA ASN A 126 -12.30 4.44 14.61
C ASN A 126 -12.94 5.84 14.65
N ASP A 127 -13.53 6.18 15.80
CA ASP A 127 -14.14 7.48 16.09
C ASP A 127 -13.18 8.65 15.85
N GLU A 128 -11.88 8.48 16.15
CA GLU A 128 -10.85 9.50 15.96
C GLU A 128 -10.58 9.83 14.49
N TYR A 129 -10.90 8.91 13.57
CA TYR A 129 -10.64 9.07 12.14
C TYR A 129 -11.91 9.36 11.32
N GLN A 130 -13.08 9.49 11.96
CA GLN A 130 -14.37 9.68 11.28
C GLN A 130 -14.36 10.87 10.30
N ASP A 131 -13.65 11.95 10.64
CA ASP A 131 -13.56 13.14 9.78
C ASP A 131 -12.88 12.86 8.44
N TYR A 132 -11.90 11.95 8.41
CA TYR A 132 -11.22 11.56 7.18
C TYR A 132 -12.10 10.69 6.25
N PHE A 133 -13.08 9.98 6.81
CA PHE A 133 -13.87 8.97 6.10
C PHE A 133 -15.30 9.40 5.75
N LYS A 134 -15.65 10.68 5.94
CA LYS A 134 -16.95 11.24 5.53
C LYS A 134 -17.22 10.99 4.02
N PRO A 135 -18.23 10.18 3.64
CA PRO A 135 -18.35 9.63 2.28
C PRO A 135 -18.44 10.66 1.14
N ILE A 136 -18.99 11.84 1.41
CA ILE A 136 -19.23 12.89 0.40
C ILE A 136 -17.93 13.64 0.04
N ILE A 137 -16.98 13.70 0.98
CA ILE A 137 -15.79 14.59 0.87
C ILE A 137 -14.46 13.86 1.06
N SER A 138 -14.47 12.58 1.43
CA SER A 138 -13.25 11.83 1.74
C SER A 138 -12.30 11.74 0.55
N SER A 139 -11.02 12.04 0.82
CA SER A 139 -9.91 11.79 -0.09
C SER A 139 -9.52 10.30 -0.16
N TYR A 140 -9.97 9.48 0.79
CA TYR A 140 -9.58 8.08 0.98
C TYR A 140 -10.62 7.09 0.41
N LYS A 141 -10.90 7.24 -0.88
CA LYS A 141 -12.00 6.54 -1.55
C LYS A 141 -11.70 5.06 -1.77
N CYS A 142 -10.44 4.69 -1.97
CA CYS A 142 -10.05 3.29 -2.17
C CYS A 142 -10.18 2.52 -0.86
N ILE A 143 -9.78 3.10 0.27
CA ILE A 143 -10.02 2.51 1.60
C ILE A 143 -11.52 2.23 1.79
N LEU A 144 -12.38 3.23 1.56
CA LEU A 144 -13.83 3.07 1.69
C LEU A 144 -14.40 1.99 0.78
N LYS A 145 -13.99 1.95 -0.49
CA LYS A 145 -14.43 0.91 -1.44
C LYS A 145 -14.01 -0.49 -1.01
N VAL A 146 -12.78 -0.65 -0.50
CA VAL A 146 -12.28 -1.93 -0.01
C VAL A 146 -13.03 -2.34 1.26
N TYR A 147 -13.24 -1.41 2.18
CA TYR A 147 -14.05 -1.62 3.38
C TYR A 147 -15.47 -2.06 3.02
N GLU A 148 -16.17 -1.35 2.13
CA GLU A 148 -17.51 -1.72 1.67
C GLU A 148 -17.51 -3.09 1.01
N LYS A 149 -16.54 -3.39 0.14
CA LYS A 149 -16.41 -4.69 -0.53
C LYS A 149 -16.32 -5.86 0.45
N TRP A 150 -15.71 -5.65 1.61
CA TRP A 150 -15.52 -6.70 2.61
C TRP A 150 -16.61 -6.75 3.69
N ASN A 151 -17.32 -5.64 3.93
CA ASN A 151 -18.27 -5.51 5.04
C ASN A 151 -19.74 -5.39 4.61
N ASN A 152 -20.02 -4.93 3.38
CA ASN A 152 -21.37 -4.99 2.82
C ASN A 152 -21.60 -6.35 2.16
N LEU A 153 -22.13 -7.28 2.95
CA LEU A 153 -22.51 -8.64 2.53
C LEU A 153 -23.86 -8.69 1.77
N GLU A 154 -24.53 -7.56 1.56
CA GLU A 154 -25.80 -7.46 0.82
C GLU A 154 -25.62 -7.12 -0.67
N LYS A 155 -24.97 -8.00 -1.43
CA LYS A 155 -25.03 -7.99 -2.90
C LYS A 155 -25.41 -9.35 -3.47
#